data_AF-A0A7S3RWD3-F1
#
_entry.id   AF-A0A7S3RWD3-F1
#
_cell.length_a   1.000
_cell.length_b   1.000
_cell.length_c   1.000
_cell.angle_alpha   90.00
_cell.angle_beta   90.00
_cell.angle_gamma   90.00
#
_symmetry.space_group_name_H-M   'P 1'
#
loop_
_entity.id
_entity.type
_entity.pdbx_description
1 polymer ?
#
loop_
_entity_poly.entity_id
_entity_poly.type
_entity_poly.pdbx_seq_one_letter_code
_entity_poly.pdbx_strand_id
1 'polypeptide(L)'
;QDLMSRLSRTLRVSLIPFVGRSWLSPFVPLQNPLTVVVGTPINVGAEVIKEPTQEQVDALHARFCNELIRIFDRYKGEHPGFAHKRLHIAGTQSDDSDDDADEARR
;
A
#
# COMPACT_ATOMS: atom_id res chain seq x y z
N GLN A 1 -30.52 15.59 28.31
CA GLN A 1 -30.78 14.85 27.05
C GLN A 1 -31.42 15.73 25.96
N ASP A 2 -31.35 17.07 26.06
CA ASP A 2 -32.09 18.01 25.18
C ASP A 2 -31.20 18.73 24.14
N LEU A 3 -29.87 18.62 24.26
CA LEU A 3 -28.92 19.25 23.34
C LEU A 3 -28.82 18.49 21.99
N MET A 4 -28.91 17.16 22.04
CA MET A 4 -28.76 16.30 20.86
C MET A 4 -29.95 16.36 19.90
N SER A 5 -31.17 16.49 20.43
CA SER A 5 -32.43 16.58 19.67
C SER A 5 -32.60 17.92 18.93
N ARG A 6 -31.95 18.98 19.41
CA ARG A 6 -31.97 20.31 18.76
C ARG A 6 -30.88 20.43 17.70
N LEU A 7 -29.71 19.80 17.90
CA LEU A 7 -28.65 19.77 16.89
C LEU A 7 -29.07 19.05 15.61
N SER A 8 -29.83 17.94 15.73
CA SER A 8 -30.22 17.09 14.60
C SER A 8 -31.24 17.73 13.66
N ARG A 9 -32.08 18.66 14.14
CA ARG A 9 -33.11 19.34 13.32
C ARG A 9 -32.59 20.55 12.54
N THR A 10 -31.41 21.05 12.89
CA THR A 10 -30.84 22.29 12.31
C THR A 10 -29.77 22.00 11.27
N LEU A 11 -29.04 20.89 11.38
CA LEU A 11 -27.98 20.51 10.46
C LEU A 11 -28.55 19.84 9.19
N ARG A 12 -29.33 20.58 8.40
CA ARG A 12 -29.76 20.21 7.02
C ARG A 12 -28.65 20.38 5.97
N VAL A 13 -27.39 20.43 6.42
CA VAL A 13 -26.20 20.63 5.60
C VAL A 13 -25.28 19.46 5.88
N SER A 14 -24.71 18.87 4.82
CA SER A 14 -23.63 17.91 4.96
C SER A 14 -22.41 18.66 5.52
N LEU A 15 -22.23 18.61 6.84
CA LEU A 15 -20.96 18.98 7.45
C LEU A 15 -19.95 17.94 6.96
N ILE A 16 -19.18 18.28 5.93
CA ILE A 16 -18.01 17.50 5.55
C ILE A 16 -16.94 17.86 6.59
N PRO A 17 -16.59 16.97 7.53
CA PRO A 17 -15.47 17.25 8.42
C PRO A 17 -14.21 17.27 7.57
N PHE A 18 -13.63 18.46 7.38
CA PHE A 18 -12.32 18.58 6.77
C PHE A 18 -11.27 18.06 7.76
N VAL A 19 -10.75 16.86 7.53
CA VAL A 19 -9.79 16.20 8.42
C VAL A 19 -8.37 16.59 7.98
N GLY A 20 -7.83 17.66 8.57
CA GLY A 20 -6.45 18.10 8.36
C GLY A 20 -5.53 17.71 9.53
N ARG A 21 -4.34 18.33 9.61
CA ARG A 21 -3.33 18.08 10.65
C ARG A 21 -3.86 18.21 12.10
N SER A 22 -4.83 19.09 12.34
CA SER A 22 -5.44 19.36 13.66
C SER A 22 -6.87 19.92 13.51
N TRP A 23 -7.69 19.85 14.57
CA TRP A 23 -9.05 20.46 14.63
C TRP A 23 -9.08 21.96 14.25
N LEU A 24 -7.99 22.70 14.53
CA LEU A 24 -7.84 24.12 14.20
C LEU A 24 -7.31 24.42 12.78
N SER A 25 -6.84 23.42 12.04
CA SER A 25 -6.21 23.64 10.73
C SER A 25 -6.56 22.51 9.76
N PRO A 26 -7.84 22.44 9.37
CA PRO A 26 -8.36 21.34 8.58
C PRO A 26 -7.91 21.37 7.10
N PHE A 27 -7.36 22.51 6.63
CA PHE A 27 -6.88 22.70 5.26
C PHE A 27 -5.41 22.34 5.06
N VAL A 28 -4.70 21.92 6.12
CA VAL A 28 -3.29 21.53 6.02
C VAL A 28 -3.21 20.05 5.64
N PRO A 29 -2.55 19.68 4.53
CA PRO A 29 -2.38 18.29 4.12
C PRO A 29 -1.66 17.45 5.17
N LEU A 30 -2.05 16.19 5.30
CA LEU A 30 -1.34 15.20 6.12
C LEU A 30 0.06 14.97 5.54
N GLN A 31 1.10 15.17 6.36
CA GLN A 31 2.47 14.88 5.98
C GLN A 31 2.73 13.38 6.15
N ASN A 32 2.73 12.64 5.06
CA ASN A 32 3.15 11.24 5.05
C ASN A 32 4.62 11.17 4.62
N PRO A 33 5.54 10.70 5.50
CA PRO A 33 6.94 10.54 5.13
C PRO A 33 7.06 9.52 4.00
N LEU A 34 7.84 9.83 2.97
CA LEU A 34 8.12 8.91 1.87
C LEU A 34 9.44 8.18 2.16
N THR A 35 9.40 6.86 2.33
CA THR A 35 10.61 6.03 2.40
C THR A 35 10.90 5.44 1.03
N VAL A 36 12.10 5.70 0.53
CA VAL A 36 12.61 5.11 -0.70
C VAL A 36 13.76 4.17 -0.34
N VAL A 37 13.63 2.90 -0.72
CA VAL A 37 14.66 1.88 -0.52
C VAL A 37 15.11 1.37 -1.87
N VAL A 38 16.42 1.33 -2.09
CA VAL A 38 17.03 0.75 -3.29
C VAL A 38 17.55 -0.64 -2.94
N GLY A 39 17.10 -1.64 -3.69
CA GLY A 39 17.51 -3.02 -3.53
C GLY A 39 18.92 -3.32 -4.03
N THR A 40 19.37 -4.56 -3.79
CA THR A 40 20.64 -5.04 -4.34
C THR A 40 20.54 -5.18 -5.86
N PRO A 41 21.58 -4.75 -6.62
CA PRO A 41 21.60 -4.95 -8.07
C PRO A 41 21.47 -6.43 -8.45
N ILE A 42 20.64 -6.72 -9.46
CA ILE A 42 20.51 -8.08 -10.02
C ILE A 42 21.51 -8.19 -11.18
N ASN A 43 22.51 -9.04 -11.00
CA ASN A 43 23.50 -9.31 -12.06
C ASN A 43 22.87 -10.20 -13.13
N VAL A 44 22.85 -9.70 -14.37
CA VAL A 44 22.33 -10.41 -15.56
C VAL A 44 23.36 -11.35 -16.21
N GLY A 45 24.53 -11.51 -15.59
CA GLY A 45 25.68 -12.23 -16.14
C GLY A 45 26.72 -11.29 -16.77
N ALA A 46 27.92 -11.81 -17.02
CA ALA A 46 29.02 -11.06 -17.64
C ALA A 46 28.90 -10.97 -19.17
N GLU A 47 28.13 -11.87 -19.78
CA GLU A 47 27.93 -11.94 -21.22
C GLU A 47 26.59 -11.32 -21.60
N VAL A 48 26.62 -10.38 -22.54
CA VAL A 48 25.42 -9.80 -23.13
C VAL A 48 24.81 -10.82 -24.08
N ILE A 49 23.71 -11.44 -23.64
CA ILE A 49 22.95 -12.39 -24.47
C ILE A 49 22.21 -11.58 -25.54
N LYS A 50 22.56 -11.78 -26.82
CA LYS A 50 21.99 -11.04 -27.95
C LYS A 50 20.51 -11.36 -28.19
N GLU A 51 20.10 -12.59 -27.95
CA GLU A 51 18.71 -13.07 -28.08
C GLU A 51 18.38 -13.90 -26.84
N PRO A 52 17.84 -13.28 -25.78
CA PRO A 52 17.46 -14.01 -24.57
C PRO A 52 16.25 -14.91 -24.84
N THR A 53 16.25 -16.09 -24.24
CA THR A 53 15.08 -16.97 -24.24
C THR A 53 14.04 -16.46 -23.25
N GLN A 54 12.75 -16.72 -23.52
CA GLN A 54 11.66 -16.28 -22.64
C GLN A 54 11.82 -16.84 -21.20
N GLU A 55 12.25 -18.10 -21.07
CA GLU A 55 12.50 -18.74 -19.76
C GLU A 55 13.56 -18.01 -18.92
N GLN A 56 14.63 -17.51 -19.56
CA GLN A 56 15.68 -16.75 -18.88
C GLN A 56 15.15 -15.39 -18.37
N VAL A 57 14.30 -14.74 -19.17
CA VAL A 57 13.66 -13.48 -18.79
C VAL A 57 12.70 -13.72 -17.61
N ASP A 58 11.88 -14.77 -17.68
CA ASP A 58 10.90 -15.10 -16.66
C ASP A 58 11.58 -15.45 -15.33
N ALA A 59 12.69 -16.22 -15.36
CA ALA A 59 13.46 -16.53 -14.17
C ALA A 59 14.06 -15.28 -13.51
N LEU A 60 14.57 -14.35 -14.32
CA LEU A 60 15.14 -13.10 -13.82
C LEU A 60 14.06 -12.15 -13.29
N HIS A 61 12.91 -12.09 -13.98
CA HIS A 61 11.74 -11.33 -13.55
C HIS A 61 11.19 -11.86 -12.22
N ALA A 62 11.06 -13.19 -12.07
CA ALA A 62 10.64 -13.80 -10.81
C ALA A 62 11.60 -13.44 -9.65
N ARG A 63 12.92 -13.47 -9.90
CA ARG A 63 13.91 -13.03 -8.90
C ARG A 63 13.75 -11.56 -8.53
N PHE A 64 13.50 -10.70 -9.52
CA PHE A 64 13.23 -9.28 -9.28
C PHE A 64 11.98 -9.06 -8.44
N CYS A 65 10.86 -9.70 -8.79
CA CYS A 65 9.61 -9.62 -8.04
C CYS A 65 9.77 -10.08 -6.58
N ASN A 66 10.47 -11.19 -6.36
CA ASN A 66 10.74 -11.72 -5.03
C ASN A 66 11.58 -10.73 -4.18
N GLU A 67 12.59 -10.08 -4.76
CA GLU A 67 13.35 -9.06 -4.04
C GLU A 67 12.51 -7.82 -3.72
N LEU A 68 11.62 -7.39 -4.62
CA LEU A 68 10.70 -6.29 -4.34
C LEU A 68 9.77 -6.61 -3.16
N ILE A 69 9.18 -7.80 -3.15
CA ILE A 69 8.32 -8.27 -2.05
C ILE A 69 9.10 -8.30 -0.74
N ARG A 70 10.33 -8.85 -0.75
CA ARG A 70 11.20 -8.92 0.42
C ARG A 70 11.53 -7.54 0.99
N ILE A 71 11.87 -6.59 0.13
CA ILE A 71 12.17 -5.21 0.54
C ILE A 71 10.90 -4.56 1.13
N PHE A 72 9.76 -4.71 0.45
CA PHE A 72 8.50 -4.17 0.96
C PHE A 72 8.15 -4.75 2.32
N ASP A 73 8.18 -6.08 2.50
CA ASP A 73 7.86 -6.73 3.76
C ASP A 73 8.82 -6.35 4.90
N ARG A 74 10.09 -6.08 4.59
CA ARG A 74 11.07 -5.62 5.56
C ARG A 74 10.76 -4.21 6.10
N TYR A 75 10.36 -3.29 5.22
CA TYR A 75 10.24 -1.87 5.55
C TYR A 75 8.79 -1.39 5.79
N LYS A 76 7.77 -2.17 5.43
CA LYS A 76 6.36 -1.79 5.63
C LYS A 76 5.97 -1.52 7.08
N GLY A 77 6.67 -2.13 8.03
CA GLY A 77 6.44 -1.95 9.46
C GLY A 77 6.91 -0.59 9.99
N GLU A 78 7.80 0.10 9.27
CA GLU A 78 8.28 1.44 9.64
C GLU A 78 7.22 2.52 9.37
N HIS A 79 6.21 2.21 8.55
CA HIS A 79 5.12 3.13 8.21
C HIS A 79 3.81 2.79 8.92
N PRO A 80 3.20 3.75 9.64
CA PRO A 80 1.89 3.55 10.25
C PRO A 80 0.85 3.16 9.20
N GLY A 81 0.11 2.08 9.43
CA GLY A 81 -0.95 1.62 8.53
C GLY A 81 -0.48 0.79 7.32
N PHE A 82 0.81 0.48 7.19
CA PHE A 82 1.34 -0.39 6.13
C PHE A 82 1.63 -1.83 6.58
N ALA A 83 1.59 -2.11 7.89
CA ALA A 83 1.93 -3.42 8.45
C ALA A 83 1.09 -4.59 7.87
N HIS A 84 -0.20 -4.36 7.62
CA HIS A 84 -1.12 -5.35 7.05
C HIS A 84 -1.19 -5.30 5.52
N LYS A 85 -0.49 -4.37 4.87
CA LYS A 85 -0.52 -4.23 3.41
C LYS A 85 0.39 -5.26 2.75
N ARG A 86 0.04 -5.60 1.50
CA ARG A 86 0.81 -6.46 0.60
C ARG A 86 1.13 -5.72 -0.69
N LEU A 87 2.25 -6.09 -1.29
CA LEU A 87 2.68 -5.56 -2.58
C LEU A 87 2.18 -6.51 -3.67
N HIS A 88 1.31 -6.02 -4.55
CA HIS A 88 0.85 -6.76 -5.73
C HIS A 88 1.61 -6.28 -6.96
N ILE A 89 2.15 -7.22 -7.72
CA ILE A 89 2.89 -6.95 -8.96
C ILE A 89 2.04 -7.47 -10.13
N ALA A 90 1.64 -6.57 -11.03
CA ALA A 90 0.82 -6.91 -12.18
C ALA A 90 1.47 -8.05 -12.99
N GLY A 91 0.73 -9.14 -13.21
CA GLY A 91 1.20 -10.33 -13.94
C GLY A 91 1.67 -11.49 -13.06
N THR A 92 1.85 -11.30 -11.75
CA THR A 92 2.01 -12.40 -10.79
C THR A 92 0.61 -12.69 -10.21
N GLN A 93 -0.10 -13.68 -10.75
CA GLN A 93 -1.38 -14.12 -10.18
C GLN A 93 -1.10 -14.77 -8.83
N SER A 94 -1.38 -14.08 -7.73
CA SER A 94 -1.72 -14.72 -6.47
C SER A 94 -3.23 -14.84 -6.42
N ASP A 95 -3.72 -16.08 -6.46
CA ASP A 95 -5.06 -16.45 -6.04
C ASP A 95 -5.26 -15.96 -4.60
N ASP A 96 -5.81 -14.76 -4.43
CA ASP A 96 -6.33 -14.31 -3.13
C ASP A 96 -7.85 -14.52 -3.14
N SER A 97 -8.22 -15.75 -2.77
CA SER A 97 -9.60 -16.18 -2.49
C SER A 97 -9.94 -16.15 -0.99
N ASP A 98 -9.12 -15.49 -0.15
CA ASP A 98 -9.21 -15.62 1.31
C ASP A 98 -9.53 -14.33 2.10
N ASP A 99 -9.76 -13.17 1.46
CA ASP A 99 -10.02 -11.91 2.17
C ASP A 99 -11.47 -11.73 2.69
N ASP A 100 -12.36 -12.69 2.45
CA ASP A 100 -13.75 -12.65 2.97
C ASP A 100 -13.89 -13.17 4.42
N ALA A 101 -12.81 -13.67 5.04
CA ALA A 101 -12.92 -14.36 6.34
C ALA A 101 -12.95 -13.44 7.57
N ASP A 102 -12.51 -12.18 7.46
CA ASP A 102 -12.34 -11.29 8.64
C ASP A 102 -13.48 -10.25 8.82
N GLU A 103 -14.36 -10.09 7.82
CA GLU A 103 -15.55 -9.23 7.92
C GLU A 103 -16.72 -9.94 8.63
N ALA A 104 -16.75 -11.28 8.64
CA ALA A 104 -17.84 -12.07 9.24
C ALA A 104 -17.75 -12.23 10.78
N ARG A 105 -16.76 -11.61 11.43
CA ARG A 105 -16.53 -11.72 12.89
C ARG A 105 -16.64 -10.41 13.66
N ARG A 106 -17.18 -9.34 13.06
CA ARG A 106 -17.51 -8.09 13.76
C ARG A 106 -19.00 -7.79 13.75
#